data_AF-A0A3D1ZIT8-F1
#
_entry.id   AF-A0A3D1ZIT8-F1
#
_cell.length_a   1.000
_cell.length_b   1.000
_cell.length_c   1.000
_cell.angle_alpha   90.00
_cell.angle_beta   90.00
_cell.angle_gamma   90.00
#
_symmetry.space_group_name_H-M   'P 1'
#
loop_
_entity.id
_entity.type
_entity.pdbx_description
1 polymer ?
#
loop_
_entity_poly.entity_id
_entity_poly.type
_entity_poly.pdbx_seq_one_letter_code
_entity_poly.pdbx_strand_id
1 'polypeptide(L)'
;APAPAVPGADEERIPLTPIRRLIAENMVKSATLIPQAWTTVEVDVSGLIQRRQAVRAEFQEREGINITYLPFVIKALAESLKENPLLNSSWGGDSIILKKRINIGVAMATSEGLMVPVIHNADTLSIA
;
A
#
# COMPACT_ATOMS: atom_id res chain seq x y z
N ALA A 1 -21.00 24.50 -5.56
CA ALA A 1 -19.54 24.54 -5.33
C ALA A 1 -19.15 25.98 -5.05
N PRO A 2 -18.24 26.26 -4.09
CA PRO A 2 -17.75 27.63 -3.89
C PRO A 2 -17.01 28.10 -5.15
N ALA A 3 -17.11 29.40 -5.46
CA ALA A 3 -16.41 29.99 -6.60
C ALA A 3 -14.89 29.87 -6.41
N PRO A 4 -14.10 29.65 -7.48
CA PRO A 4 -12.65 29.57 -7.37
C PRO A 4 -12.11 30.90 -6.82
N ALA A 5 -11.35 30.85 -5.72
CA ALA A 5 -10.65 32.01 -5.20
C ALA A 5 -9.72 32.59 -6.28
N VAL A 6 -9.78 33.91 -6.44
CA VAL A 6 -8.87 34.66 -7.31
C VAL A 6 -7.55 34.79 -6.54
N PRO A 7 -6.40 34.37 -7.12
CA PRO A 7 -5.11 34.51 -6.45
C PRO A 7 -4.82 35.98 -6.13
N GLY A 8 -4.29 36.24 -4.94
CA GLY A 8 -3.74 37.55 -4.56
C GLY A 8 -2.55 37.96 -5.43
N ALA A 9 -2.11 39.22 -5.31
CA ALA A 9 -1.01 39.76 -6.11
C ALA A 9 0.32 39.00 -5.98
N ASP A 10 0.52 38.31 -4.85
CA ASP A 10 1.71 37.51 -4.53
C ASP A 10 1.43 35.99 -4.56
N GLU A 11 0.33 35.55 -5.18
CA GLU A 11 -0.07 34.15 -5.21
C GLU A 11 -0.03 33.55 -6.62
N GLU A 12 0.60 32.37 -6.75
CA GLU A 12 0.61 31.60 -7.98
C GLU A 12 -0.45 30.49 -7.96
N ARG A 13 -1.23 30.39 -9.05
CA ARG A 13 -2.22 29.33 -9.22
C ARG A 13 -1.64 28.17 -10.01
N ILE A 14 -1.43 27.04 -9.35
CA ILE A 14 -1.06 25.78 -10.01
C ILE A 14 -2.33 24.96 -10.28
N PRO A 15 -2.73 24.75 -11.55
CA PRO A 15 -3.88 23.91 -11.86
C PRO A 15 -3.59 22.44 -11.51
N LEU A 16 -4.56 21.77 -10.90
CA LEU A 16 -4.45 20.34 -10.63
C LEU A 16 -4.66 19.52 -11.90
N THR A 17 -3.78 18.55 -12.13
CA THR A 17 -4.00 17.51 -13.14
C THR A 17 -5.22 16.66 -12.76
N PRO A 18 -5.90 16.01 -13.73
CA PRO A 18 -7.05 15.14 -13.43
C PRO A 18 -6.71 14.04 -12.42
N ILE A 19 -5.53 13.42 -12.54
CA ILE A 19 -5.05 12.38 -11.61
C ILE A 19 -4.90 12.95 -10.20
N ARG A 20 -4.25 14.11 -10.06
CA ARG A 20 -4.03 14.73 -8.73
C ARG A 20 -5.34 15.12 -8.06
N ARG A 21 -6.33 15.58 -8.84
CA ARG A 21 -7.69 15.86 -8.34
C ARG A 21 -8.36 14.60 -7.81
N LEU A 22 -8.34 13.50 -8.58
CA LEU A 22 -8.96 12.24 -8.19
C LEU A 22 -8.32 11.64 -6.91
N ILE A 23 -7.00 11.74 -6.79
CA ILE A 23 -6.30 11.31 -5.56
C ILE A 23 -6.80 12.13 -4.37
N ALA A 24 -6.89 13.46 -4.49
CA ALA A 24 -7.35 14.32 -3.41
C ALA A 24 -8.81 14.00 -3.00
N GLU A 25 -9.69 13.80 -3.97
CA GLU A 25 -11.10 13.41 -3.72
C GLU A 25 -11.19 12.06 -2.97
N ASN A 26 -10.40 11.06 -3.37
CA ASN A 26 -10.36 9.76 -2.69
C ASN A 26 -9.79 9.85 -1.27
N MET A 27 -8.78 10.69 -1.04
CA MET A 27 -8.22 10.91 0.30
C MET A 27 -9.22 11.58 1.23
N VAL A 28 -9.91 12.64 0.77
CA VAL A 28 -10.95 13.31 1.56
C VAL A 28 -12.09 12.33 1.86
N LYS A 29 -12.52 11.53 0.89
CA LYS A 29 -13.54 10.50 1.10
C LYS A 29 -13.11 9.46 2.16
N SER A 30 -11.86 8.99 2.11
CA SER A 30 -11.32 8.05 3.10
C SER A 30 -11.33 8.65 4.52
N ALA A 31 -10.83 9.88 4.66
CA ALA A 31 -10.72 10.56 5.95
C ALA A 31 -12.10 10.93 6.56
N THR A 32 -13.10 11.17 5.73
CA THR A 32 -14.45 11.56 6.20
C THR A 32 -15.35 10.37 6.50
N LEU A 33 -15.23 9.27 5.74
CA LEU A 33 -16.09 8.10 5.91
C LEU A 33 -15.56 7.08 6.92
N ILE A 34 -14.25 7.05 7.17
CA ILE A 34 -13.62 6.05 8.03
C ILE A 34 -13.17 6.73 9.33
N PRO A 35 -13.69 6.32 10.51
CA PRO A 35 -13.15 6.77 11.79
C PRO A 35 -11.81 6.07 12.04
N GLN A 36 -10.73 6.69 11.57
CA GLN A 36 -9.39 6.11 11.62
C GLN A 36 -8.82 6.14 13.05
N ALA A 37 -8.33 5.00 13.50
CA ALA A 37 -7.50 4.86 14.70
C ALA A 37 -6.20 4.14 14.31
N TRP A 38 -5.11 4.37 15.04
CA TRP A 38 -3.82 3.76 14.75
C TRP A 38 -3.26 3.05 15.99
N THR A 39 -2.42 2.04 15.74
CA THR A 39 -1.58 1.37 16.72
C THR A 39 -0.21 1.16 16.11
N THR A 40 0.82 1.02 16.95
CA THR A 40 2.19 0.80 16.49
C THR A 40 2.86 -0.26 17.36
N VAL A 41 3.73 -1.06 16.75
CA VAL A 41 4.55 -2.07 17.41
C VAL A 41 5.96 -2.02 16.84
N GLU A 42 6.95 -2.20 17.69
CA GLU A 42 8.35 -2.34 17.27
C GLU A 42 8.67 -3.82 17.06
N VAL A 43 9.38 -4.13 15.98
CA VAL A 43 9.73 -5.51 15.61
C VAL A 43 11.21 -5.57 15.30
N ASP A 44 11.93 -6.48 15.95
CA ASP A 44 13.31 -6.78 15.61
C ASP A 44 13.38 -7.58 14.30
N VAL A 45 14.00 -6.98 13.29
CA VAL A 45 14.19 -7.56 11.95
C VAL A 45 15.63 -8.01 11.69
N SER A 46 16.48 -8.10 12.72
CA SER A 46 17.89 -8.52 12.60
C SER A 46 18.04 -9.85 11.88
N GLY A 47 17.18 -10.84 12.19
CA GLY A 47 17.16 -12.14 11.53
C GLY A 47 16.82 -12.06 10.04
N LEU A 48 15.90 -11.16 9.65
CA LEU A 48 15.55 -10.92 8.25
C LEU A 48 16.75 -10.33 7.49
N ILE A 49 17.47 -9.39 8.10
CA ILE A 49 18.67 -8.78 7.49
C ILE A 49 19.73 -9.85 7.23
N GLN A 50 20.04 -10.67 8.22
CA GLN A 50 21.01 -11.76 8.08
C GLN A 50 20.58 -12.76 7.02
N ARG A 51 19.31 -13.18 7.02
CA ARG A 51 18.79 -14.12 6.02
C ARG A 51 18.90 -13.56 4.61
N ARG A 52 18.50 -12.30 4.41
CA ARG A 52 18.61 -11.64 3.11
C ARG A 52 20.08 -11.58 2.63
N GLN A 53 21.01 -11.22 3.51
CA GLN A 53 22.43 -11.17 3.16
C GLN A 53 22.95 -12.53 2.71
N ALA A 54 22.56 -13.62 3.39
CA ALA A 54 22.98 -14.96 3.05
C ALA A 54 22.46 -15.44 1.68
N VAL A 55 21.21 -15.09 1.31
CA VAL A 55 20.58 -15.60 0.07
C VAL A 55 20.71 -14.66 -1.13
N ARG A 56 21.15 -13.41 -0.93
CA ARG A 56 21.14 -12.38 -1.98
C ARG A 56 21.91 -12.78 -3.23
N ALA A 57 23.10 -13.35 -3.08
CA ALA A 57 23.96 -13.70 -4.20
C ALA A 57 23.33 -14.82 -5.05
N GLU A 58 22.94 -15.92 -4.40
CA GLU A 58 22.25 -17.05 -5.05
C GLU A 58 20.95 -16.62 -5.73
N PHE A 59 20.17 -15.77 -5.07
CA PHE A 59 18.91 -15.26 -5.64
C PHE A 59 19.15 -14.39 -6.88
N GLN A 60 20.15 -13.52 -6.85
CA GLN A 60 20.51 -12.68 -8.00
C GLN A 60 21.00 -13.52 -9.17
N GLU A 61 21.72 -14.61 -8.92
CA GLU A 61 22.17 -15.55 -9.94
C GLU A 61 21.00 -16.32 -10.58
N ARG A 62 20.03 -16.75 -9.76
CA ARG A 62 18.87 -17.53 -10.24
C ARG A 62 17.81 -16.68 -10.93
N GLU A 63 17.42 -15.56 -10.33
CA GLU A 63 16.25 -14.76 -10.77
C GLU A 63 16.66 -13.52 -11.60
N GLY A 64 17.96 -13.19 -11.65
CA GLY A 64 18.45 -12.01 -12.36
C GLY A 64 18.09 -10.67 -11.70
N ILE A 65 17.43 -10.67 -10.55
CA ILE A 65 17.03 -9.48 -9.79
C ILE A 65 17.47 -9.53 -8.33
N ASN A 66 17.61 -8.37 -7.71
CA ASN A 66 18.01 -8.28 -6.31
C ASN A 66 16.80 -8.55 -5.40
N ILE A 67 16.97 -9.44 -4.43
CA ILE A 67 15.99 -9.61 -3.35
C ILE A 67 16.02 -8.40 -2.40
N THR A 68 14.85 -7.80 -2.16
CA THR A 68 14.65 -6.70 -1.20
C THR A 68 13.96 -7.20 0.08
N TYR A 69 13.68 -6.32 1.04
CA TYR A 69 12.94 -6.69 2.25
C TYR A 69 11.43 -6.80 2.01
N LEU A 70 10.92 -6.11 0.99
CA LEU A 70 9.48 -5.97 0.76
C LEU A 70 8.75 -7.31 0.51
N PRO A 71 9.28 -8.25 -0.30
CA PRO A 71 8.66 -9.57 -0.49
C PRO A 71 8.47 -10.35 0.81
N PHE A 72 9.41 -10.25 1.76
CA PHE A 72 9.29 -10.90 3.07
C PHE A 72 8.15 -10.31 3.89
N VAL A 73 8.02 -8.98 3.90
CA VAL A 73 6.94 -8.28 4.61
C VAL A 73 5.59 -8.60 3.99
N ILE A 74 5.49 -8.61 2.65
CA ILE A 74 4.26 -8.96 1.93
C ILE A 74 3.84 -10.39 2.24
N LYS A 75 4.79 -11.34 2.25
CA LYS A 75 4.49 -12.74 2.58
C LYS A 75 4.01 -12.89 4.02
N ALA A 76 4.68 -12.24 4.97
CA ALA A 76 4.25 -12.24 6.37
C ALA A 76 2.85 -11.63 6.56
N LEU A 77 2.56 -10.51 5.87
CA LEU A 77 1.25 -9.88 5.87
C LEU A 77 0.18 -10.80 5.27
N ALA A 78 0.46 -11.43 4.14
CA ALA A 78 -0.49 -12.33 3.48
C ALA A 78 -0.86 -13.53 4.37
N GLU A 79 0.10 -14.17 5.04
CA GLU A 79 -0.21 -15.25 5.99
C GLU A 79 -1.00 -14.72 7.21
N SER A 80 -0.62 -13.55 7.75
CA SER A 80 -1.32 -12.93 8.89
C SER A 80 -2.78 -12.60 8.58
N LEU A 81 -3.08 -12.17 7.35
CA LEU A 81 -4.44 -11.88 6.89
C LEU A 81 -5.31 -13.14 6.75
N LYS A 82 -4.71 -14.33 6.55
CA LYS A 82 -5.46 -15.60 6.55
C LYS A 82 -5.91 -15.97 7.95
N GLU A 83 -5.06 -15.75 8.94
CA GLU A 83 -5.36 -16.00 10.35
C GLU A 83 -6.34 -14.96 10.92
N ASN A 84 -6.33 -13.74 10.37
CA ASN A 84 -7.14 -12.61 10.83
C ASN A 84 -8.06 -12.08 9.71
N PRO A 85 -9.09 -12.84 9.27
CA PRO A 85 -9.89 -12.51 8.10
C PRO A 85 -10.68 -11.19 8.21
N LEU A 86 -10.96 -10.74 9.43
CA LEU A 86 -11.60 -9.45 9.68
C LEU A 86 -10.78 -8.26 9.16
N LEU A 87 -9.45 -8.37 9.16
CA LEU A 87 -8.57 -7.33 8.61
C LEU A 87 -8.65 -7.26 7.08
N ASN A 88 -8.96 -8.38 6.41
CA ASN A 88 -9.18 -8.43 4.96
C ASN A 88 -10.68 -8.27 4.62
N SER A 89 -11.29 -7.18 5.08
CA SER A 89 -12.73 -6.94 4.91
C SER A 89 -13.05 -5.53 4.43
N SER A 90 -14.30 -5.31 4.02
CA SER A 90 -14.82 -3.98 3.68
C SER A 90 -16.17 -3.75 4.34
N TRP A 91 -16.44 -2.52 4.76
CA TRP A 91 -17.76 -2.13 5.25
C TRP A 91 -18.79 -2.14 4.12
N GLY A 92 -19.88 -2.88 4.31
CA GLY A 92 -20.98 -3.07 3.35
C GLY A 92 -22.24 -2.28 3.68
N GLY A 93 -22.18 -1.31 4.59
CA GLY A 93 -23.34 -0.52 5.04
C GLY A 93 -24.01 -1.14 6.26
N ASP A 94 -24.70 -2.27 6.07
CA ASP A 94 -25.37 -3.04 7.13
C ASP A 94 -24.58 -4.28 7.59
N SER A 95 -23.48 -4.58 6.91
CA SER A 95 -22.74 -5.83 7.05
C SER A 95 -21.24 -5.65 6.83
N ILE A 96 -20.43 -6.59 7.33
CA ILE A 96 -18.99 -6.67 7.06
C ILE A 96 -18.75 -7.70 5.97
N ILE A 97 -18.12 -7.28 4.87
CA ILE A 97 -17.85 -8.14 3.72
C ILE A 97 -16.42 -8.67 3.82
N LEU A 98 -16.28 -9.91 4.28
CA LEU A 98 -15.00 -10.62 4.32
C LEU A 98 -14.52 -10.96 2.91
N LYS A 99 -13.24 -10.71 2.62
CA LYS A 99 -12.62 -11.07 1.33
C LYS A 99 -11.82 -12.35 1.48
N LYS A 100 -12.19 -13.39 0.72
CA LYS A 100 -11.47 -14.68 0.72
C LYS A 100 -10.13 -14.63 -0.03
N ARG A 101 -10.02 -13.75 -1.04
CA ARG A 101 -8.78 -13.53 -1.79
C ARG A 101 -7.97 -12.43 -1.12
N ILE A 102 -6.66 -12.65 -1.01
CA ILE A 102 -5.73 -11.67 -0.44
C ILE A 102 -5.03 -10.96 -1.58
N ASN A 103 -5.46 -9.72 -1.84
CA ASN A 103 -4.84 -8.85 -2.83
C ASN A 103 -4.20 -7.67 -2.10
N ILE A 104 -2.93 -7.40 -2.36
CA ILE A 104 -2.15 -6.40 -1.62
C ILE A 104 -1.77 -5.27 -2.58
N GLY A 105 -2.24 -4.06 -2.28
CA GLY A 105 -1.81 -2.84 -2.95
C GLY A 105 -0.44 -2.39 -2.44
N VAL A 106 0.49 -2.09 -3.33
CA VAL A 106 1.83 -1.61 -2.98
C VAL A 106 2.01 -0.20 -3.51
N ALA A 107 2.21 0.76 -2.62
CA ALA A 107 2.43 2.15 -3.01
C ALA A 107 3.83 2.32 -3.62
N MET A 108 3.88 2.88 -4.84
CA MET A 108 5.12 3.17 -5.55
C MET A 108 5.11 4.61 -6.06
N ALA A 109 6.18 5.34 -5.77
CA ALA A 109 6.40 6.67 -6.33
C ALA A 109 6.81 6.56 -7.81
N THR A 110 6.22 7.40 -8.66
CA THR A 110 6.52 7.54 -10.07
C THR A 110 6.87 9.01 -10.37
N SER A 111 7.41 9.29 -11.55
CA SER A 111 7.65 10.67 -12.00
C SER A 111 6.37 11.51 -12.09
N GLU A 112 5.21 10.87 -12.24
CA GLU A 112 3.91 11.51 -12.37
C GLU A 112 3.12 11.57 -11.04
N GLY A 113 3.66 10.97 -9.97
CA GLY A 113 3.05 11.01 -8.63
C GLY A 113 3.13 9.69 -7.88
N LEU A 114 2.01 9.25 -7.30
CA LEU A 114 1.91 8.02 -6.52
C LEU A 114 0.97 7.05 -7.23
N MET A 115 1.44 5.83 -7.49
CA MET A 115 0.65 4.75 -8.06
C MET A 115 0.60 3.57 -7.07
N VAL A 116 -0.51 2.83 -7.06
CA VAL A 116 -0.70 1.66 -6.20
C VAL A 116 -1.07 0.44 -7.06
N PRO A 117 -0.09 -0.28 -7.65
CA PRO A 117 -0.35 -1.59 -8.26
C PRO A 117 -0.83 -2.61 -7.21
N VAL A 118 -1.56 -3.62 -7.69
CA VAL A 118 -2.11 -4.69 -6.86
C VAL A 118 -1.42 -6.01 -7.18
N ILE A 119 -0.88 -6.66 -6.14
CA ILE A 119 -0.44 -8.05 -6.21
C ILE A 119 -1.64 -8.94 -5.90
N HIS A 120 -2.07 -9.72 -6.88
CA HIS A 120 -3.24 -10.59 -6.76
C HIS A 120 -2.88 -11.93 -6.12
N ASN A 121 -3.74 -12.41 -5.23
CA ASN A 121 -3.59 -13.70 -4.52
C ASN A 121 -2.20 -13.86 -3.88
N ALA A 122 -1.76 -12.84 -3.15
CA ALA A 122 -0.41 -12.74 -2.60
C ALA A 122 -0.08 -13.89 -1.63
N ASP A 123 -1.09 -14.54 -1.04
CA ASP A 123 -0.93 -15.71 -0.19
C ASP A 123 -0.46 -16.96 -0.95
N THR A 124 -0.81 -17.07 -2.24
CA THR A 124 -0.42 -18.19 -3.10
C THR A 124 0.97 -18.03 -3.69
N LEU A 125 1.54 -16.83 -3.60
CA LEU A 125 2.85 -16.52 -4.15
C LEU A 125 3.97 -16.89 -3.19
N SER A 126 5.12 -17.20 -3.78
CA SER A 126 6.39 -17.38 -3.08
C SER A 126 7.05 -16.01 -2.84
N ILE A 127 8.18 -16.01 -2.12
CA ILE A 127 8.99 -14.79 -1.94
C ILE A 127 9.80 -14.49 -3.21
N ALA A 128 10.13 -15.52 -4.00
CA ALA A 128 10.73 -15.41 -5.33
C ALA A 128 9.66 -15.02 -6.36
#